data_AF-A0A2S4VWS4-F1
#
_entry.id   AF-A0A2S4VWS4-F1
#
_cell.length_a   1.000
_cell.length_b   1.000
_cell.length_c   1.000
_cell.angle_alpha   90.00
_cell.angle_beta   90.00
_cell.angle_gamma   90.00
#
_symmetry.space_group_name_H-M   'P 1'
#
loop_
_entity.id
_entity.type
_entity.pdbx_description
1 polymer ?
#
loop_
_entity_poly.entity_id
_entity_poly.type
_entity_poly.pdbx_seq_one_letter_code
_entity_poly.pdbx_strand_id
1 'polypeptide(L)'
;IGSIQTIFTTDQIPNTTFAQVALFVDVEQKGPQIDPYRKISTLHYQLLARPKTPETIVICIKHIIGHVAVLSNVSGVFGIDTETISVAIVHHLVSQPPEYTPSYRMRQLD
;
A
#
# COMPACT_ATOMS: atom_id res chain seq x y z
N ILE A 1 -0.82 0.28 -3.82
CA ILE A 1 -0.04 -0.55 -2.85
C ILE A 1 1.43 -0.30 -3.12
N GLY A 2 2.30 -0.38 -2.11
CA GLY A 2 3.73 -0.19 -2.32
C GLY A 2 4.56 -0.70 -1.16
N SER A 3 5.87 -0.61 -1.31
CA SER A 3 6.85 -1.00 -0.31
C SER A 3 7.46 0.25 0.31
N ILE A 4 7.33 0.38 1.64
CA ILE A 4 8.00 1.43 2.41
C ILE A 4 9.51 1.21 2.29
N GLN A 5 10.22 2.19 1.75
CA GLN A 5 11.68 2.18 1.61
C GLN A 5 12.37 2.85 2.79
N THR A 6 11.78 3.94 3.29
CA THR A 6 12.35 4.73 4.39
C THR A 6 11.24 5.41 5.17
N ILE A 7 11.40 5.50 6.48
CA ILE A 7 10.57 6.29 7.39
C ILE A 7 11.45 7.42 7.92
N PHE A 8 10.94 8.65 7.88
CA PHE A 8 11.72 9.82 8.27
C PHE A 8 10.84 10.94 8.85
N THR A 9 11.50 11.89 9.51
CA THR A 9 10.94 13.15 10.00
C THR A 9 11.70 14.33 9.37
N THR A 10 11.13 15.52 9.41
CA THR A 10 11.76 16.73 8.85
C THR A 10 11.41 17.94 9.71
N ASP A 11 12.37 18.85 9.89
CA ASP A 11 12.15 20.10 10.65
C ASP A 11 11.19 21.06 9.93
N GLN A 12 11.00 20.88 8.62
CA GLN A 12 10.06 21.70 7.83
C GLN A 12 8.60 21.44 8.22
N ILE A 13 8.28 20.22 8.67
CA ILE A 13 6.94 19.83 9.12
C ILE A 13 7.10 19.09 10.45
N PRO A 14 7.21 19.84 11.57
CA PRO A 14 7.44 19.26 12.88
C PRO A 14 6.34 18.27 13.28
N ASN A 15 6.70 17.31 14.15
CA ASN A 15 5.79 16.32 14.72
C ASN A 15 5.06 15.44 13.68
N THR A 16 5.59 15.36 12.46
CA THR A 16 5.03 14.54 11.39
C THR A 16 6.05 13.53 10.91
N THR A 17 5.64 12.27 10.87
CA THR A 17 6.43 11.17 10.33
C THR A 17 5.95 10.84 8.93
N PHE A 18 6.90 10.73 8.00
CA PHE A 18 6.67 10.43 6.60
C PHE A 18 7.22 9.04 6.25
N ALA A 19 6.63 8.43 5.24
CA ALA A 19 7.14 7.24 4.59
C ALA A 19 7.41 7.55 3.12
N GLN A 20 8.60 7.21 2.66
CA GLN A 20 8.92 7.09 1.25
C GLN A 20 8.50 5.70 0.77
N VAL A 21 7.58 5.64 -0.19
CA VAL A 21 6.94 4.39 -0.65
C VAL A 21 7.25 4.20 -2.13
N ALA A 22 7.89 3.08 -2.47
CA ALA A 22 8.03 2.62 -3.85
C ALA A 22 6.73 1.93 -4.26
N LEU A 23 6.09 2.41 -5.32
CA LEU A 23 4.78 1.94 -5.75
C LEU A 23 4.86 0.61 -6.52
N PHE A 24 3.85 -0.22 -6.32
CA PHE A 24 3.52 -1.31 -7.24
C PHE A 24 2.40 -0.84 -8.15
N VAL A 25 2.55 -1.11 -9.44
CA VAL A 25 1.64 -0.66 -10.50
C VAL A 25 1.00 -1.86 -11.18
N ASP A 26 -0.05 -1.61 -11.96
CA ASP A 26 -0.62 -2.66 -12.82
C ASP A 26 0.45 -3.16 -13.80
N VAL A 27 0.39 -4.44 -14.12
CA VAL A 27 1.34 -5.03 -15.07
C VAL A 27 1.10 -4.43 -16.46
N GLU A 28 2.11 -3.74 -17.00
CA GLU A 28 2.09 -3.28 -18.40
C GLU A 28 2.08 -4.50 -19.33
N GLN A 29 1.01 -4.68 -20.10
CA GLN A 29 0.88 -5.79 -21.03
C GLN A 29 0.38 -5.31 -22.40
N LYS A 30 0.94 -5.89 -23.46
CA LYS A 30 0.41 -5.76 -24.81
C LYS A 30 -0.60 -6.89 -25.05
N GLY A 31 -1.89 -6.59 -24.99
CA GLY A 31 -2.95 -7.57 -25.25
C GLY A 31 -3.97 -7.68 -24.10
N PRO A 32 -4.76 -8.77 -24.05
CA PRO A 32 -5.72 -9.01 -22.99
C PRO A 32 -5.03 -9.07 -21.62
N GLN A 33 -5.62 -8.41 -20.63
CA GLN A 33 -5.10 -8.40 -19.26
C GLN A 33 -4.98 -9.83 -18.71
N ILE A 34 -3.77 -10.27 -18.40
CA ILE A 34 -3.50 -11.53 -17.71
C ILE A 34 -3.88 -11.35 -16.23
N ASP A 35 -4.93 -12.06 -15.81
CA ASP A 35 -5.29 -12.24 -14.41
C ASP A 35 -5.23 -13.74 -14.08
N PRO A 36 -4.10 -14.23 -13.52
CA PRO A 36 -3.92 -15.65 -13.23
C PRO A 36 -4.84 -16.10 -12.08
N TYR A 37 -5.36 -15.16 -11.28
CA TYR A 37 -6.20 -15.45 -10.11
C TYR A 37 -7.68 -15.39 -10.43
N ARG A 38 -8.08 -14.95 -11.63
CA ARG A 38 -9.49 -14.79 -12.03
C ARG A 38 -10.35 -16.03 -11.77
N LYS A 39 -9.79 -17.22 -11.98
CA LYS A 39 -10.48 -18.51 -11.78
C LYS A 39 -10.45 -19.00 -10.32
N ILE A 40 -9.66 -18.36 -9.47
CA ILE A 40 -9.49 -18.69 -8.05
C ILE A 40 -9.92 -17.48 -7.21
N SER A 41 -11.18 -17.09 -7.38
CA SER A 41 -11.76 -15.87 -6.78
C SER A 41 -11.73 -15.86 -5.24
N THR A 42 -11.59 -17.03 -4.61
CA THR A 42 -11.46 -17.18 -3.16
C THR A 42 -10.14 -16.68 -2.60
N LEU A 43 -9.10 -16.52 -3.43
CA LEU A 43 -7.77 -16.18 -2.95
C LEU A 43 -7.60 -14.67 -2.66
N HIS A 44 -8.45 -13.77 -3.18
CA HIS A 44 -8.29 -12.31 -3.03
C HIS A 44 -6.87 -11.79 -3.36
N TYR A 45 -6.31 -12.26 -4.48
CA TYR A 45 -5.00 -11.81 -4.96
C TYR A 45 -5.14 -10.80 -6.09
N GLN A 46 -4.22 -9.84 -6.11
CA GLN A 46 -3.99 -8.96 -7.24
C GLN A 46 -2.56 -9.18 -7.76
N LEU A 47 -2.41 -9.28 -9.08
CA LEU A 47 -1.10 -9.30 -9.72
C LEU A 47 -0.68 -7.88 -10.11
N LEU A 48 0.46 -7.44 -9.59
CA LEU A 48 1.06 -6.13 -9.84
C LEU A 48 2.49 -6.31 -10.37
N ALA A 49 3.14 -5.21 -10.71
CA ALA A 49 4.56 -5.16 -11.07
C ALA A 49 5.27 -4.01 -10.36
N ARG A 50 6.60 -4.08 -10.31
CA ARG A 50 7.43 -2.90 -10.08
C ARG A 50 7.57 -2.16 -11.42
N PRO A 51 7.34 -0.84 -11.45
CA PRO A 51 7.52 -0.07 -12.68
C PRO A 51 9.01 -0.07 -13.08
N LYS A 52 9.29 -0.04 -14.38
CA LYS A 52 10.67 0.02 -14.91
C LYS A 52 11.40 1.26 -14.42
N THR A 53 10.70 2.39 -14.42
CA THR A 53 11.15 3.62 -13.77
C THR A 53 10.57 3.63 -12.37
N PRO A 54 11.38 3.66 -11.29
CA PRO A 54 10.86 3.63 -9.94
C PRO A 54 9.90 4.80 -9.67
N GLU A 55 8.63 4.48 -9.43
CA GLU A 55 7.64 5.45 -8.98
C GLU A 55 7.64 5.50 -7.46
N THR A 56 7.99 6.65 -6.92
CA THR A 56 8.11 6.84 -5.47
C THR A 56 7.26 8.00 -5.01
N ILE A 57 6.53 7.81 -3.91
CA ILE A 57 5.75 8.88 -3.26
C ILE A 57 6.21 9.06 -1.81
N VAL A 58 6.00 10.27 -1.28
CA VAL A 58 6.15 10.57 0.15
C VAL A 58 4.76 10.80 0.72
N ILE A 59 4.41 10.05 1.76
CA ILE A 59 3.12 10.18 2.44
C ILE A 59 3.31 10.28 3.96
N CYS A 60 2.43 11.03 4.63
CA CYS A 60 2.33 10.96 6.09
C CYS A 60 1.91 9.55 6.51
N ILE A 61 2.56 8.97 7.52
CA ILE A 61 2.26 7.60 7.97
C ILE A 61 0.81 7.44 8.45
N LYS A 62 0.16 8.54 8.87
CA LYS A 62 -1.25 8.56 9.28
C LYS A 62 -2.22 8.23 8.13
N HIS A 63 -1.76 8.29 6.88
CA HIS A 63 -2.55 7.91 5.70
C HIS A 63 -2.33 6.45 5.27
N ILE A 64 -1.49 5.69 5.98
CA ILE A 64 -1.33 4.25 5.73
C ILE A 64 -2.54 3.53 6.33
N ILE A 65 -3.34 2.90 5.49
CA ILE A 65 -4.61 2.26 5.88
C ILE A 65 -4.44 0.83 6.41
N GLY A 66 -3.29 0.20 6.16
CA GLY A 66 -3.02 -1.18 6.58
C GLY A 66 -1.78 -1.77 5.93
N HIS A 67 -1.48 -3.01 6.31
CA HIS A 67 -0.37 -3.80 5.75
C HIS A 67 -0.93 -4.95 4.91
N VAL A 68 -0.20 -5.33 3.87
CA VAL A 68 -0.52 -6.48 3.01
C VAL A 68 0.69 -7.40 2.92
N ALA A 69 0.43 -8.70 2.78
CA ALA A 69 1.48 -9.65 2.45
C ALA A 69 1.64 -9.70 0.93
N VAL A 70 2.89 -9.72 0.46
CA VAL A 70 3.20 -9.80 -0.96
C VAL A 70 4.21 -10.92 -1.23
N LEU A 71 4.05 -11.58 -2.37
CA LEU A 71 5.02 -12.54 -2.90
C LEU A 71 5.66 -11.93 -4.15
N SER A 72 6.99 -11.95 -4.21
CA SER A 72 7.73 -11.54 -5.40
C SER A 72 7.96 -12.76 -6.28
N ASN A 73 7.59 -12.64 -7.56
CA ASN A 73 7.69 -13.72 -8.53
C ASN A 73 8.73 -13.35 -9.58
N VAL A 74 9.65 -14.27 -9.84
CA VAL A 74 10.64 -14.12 -10.90
C VAL A 74 9.96 -14.00 -12.27
N SER A 75 10.68 -13.41 -13.24
CA SER A 75 10.22 -13.30 -14.62
C SER A 75 9.77 -14.64 -15.20
N GLY A 76 8.70 -14.64 -15.99
CA GLY A 76 8.18 -15.79 -16.70
C GLY A 76 7.17 -16.65 -15.94
N VAL A 77 7.00 -16.49 -14.62
CA VAL A 77 6.07 -17.30 -13.78
C VAL A 77 4.63 -17.29 -14.31
N PHE A 78 4.18 -16.14 -14.81
CA PHE A 78 2.83 -15.98 -15.39
C PHE A 78 2.87 -15.73 -16.91
N GLY A 79 3.97 -16.11 -17.59
CA GLY A 79 4.19 -15.75 -18.99
C GLY A 79 4.41 -14.25 -19.22
N ILE A 80 4.88 -13.54 -18.19
CA ILE A 80 5.22 -12.11 -18.22
C ILE A 80 6.75 -11.99 -18.07
N ASP A 81 7.40 -11.34 -19.02
CA ASP A 81 8.87 -11.20 -19.10
C ASP A 81 9.43 -10.12 -18.16
N THR A 82 8.81 -9.93 -17.00
CA THR A 82 9.26 -9.06 -15.92
C THR A 82 8.94 -9.68 -14.57
N GLU A 83 9.65 -9.26 -13.53
CA GLU A 83 9.25 -9.59 -12.15
C GLU A 83 7.82 -9.09 -11.87
N THR A 84 7.04 -9.87 -11.15
CA THR A 84 5.67 -9.52 -10.75
C THR A 84 5.47 -9.69 -9.26
N ILE A 85 4.50 -8.98 -8.70
CA ILE A 85 4.16 -8.98 -7.28
C ILE A 85 2.75 -9.52 -7.12
N SER A 86 2.61 -10.64 -6.42
CA SER A 86 1.30 -11.16 -6.03
C SER A 86 0.94 -10.60 -4.66
N VAL A 87 -0.07 -9.75 -4.61
CA VAL A 87 -0.55 -9.18 -3.35
C VAL A 87 -1.67 -10.05 -2.81
N ALA A 88 -1.48 -10.61 -1.62
CA ALA A 88 -2.52 -11.29 -0.88
C ALA A 88 -3.24 -10.28 0.02
N ILE A 89 -4.52 -10.05 -0.22
CA ILE A 89 -5.33 -9.26 0.71
C ILE A 89 -5.74 -10.19 1.85
N VAL A 90 -4.88 -10.31 2.87
CA VAL A 90 -5.22 -10.98 4.12
C VAL A 90 -6.22 -10.10 4.84
N HIS A 91 -7.38 -10.65 5.23
CA HIS A 91 -8.49 -9.92 5.86
C HIS A 91 -8.01 -8.87 6.89
N HIS A 92 -8.21 -7.60 6.53
CA HIS A 92 -8.29 -6.38 7.34
C HIS A 92 -7.53 -6.35 8.69
N LEU A 93 -6.24 -6.02 8.66
CA LEU A 93 -5.61 -5.28 9.75
C LEU A 93 -5.70 -3.78 9.41
N VAL A 94 -6.86 -3.20 9.68
CA VAL A 94 -7.09 -1.76 9.57
C VAL A 94 -6.63 -1.12 10.87
N SER A 95 -5.70 -0.16 10.81
CA SER A 95 -5.43 0.69 11.96
C SER A 95 -6.69 1.50 12.24
N GLN A 96 -7.29 1.37 13.43
CA GLN A 96 -8.37 2.27 13.83
C GLN A 96 -7.84 3.71 13.75
N PRO A 97 -8.54 4.64 13.07
CA PRO A 97 -8.17 6.04 13.14
C PRO A 97 -8.27 6.49 14.60
N PRO A 98 -7.37 7.35 15.09
CA PRO A 98 -7.47 7.85 16.47
C PRO A 98 -8.82 8.54 16.65
N GLU A 99 -9.62 8.06 17.61
CA GLU A 99 -10.88 8.70 17.98
C GLU A 99 -10.61 10.16 18.37
N TYR A 100 -11.27 11.08 17.67
CA TYR A 100 -11.30 12.48 18.08
C TYR A 100 -12.20 12.57 19.32
N THR A 101 -11.62 12.74 20.51
CA THR A 101 -12.37 13.04 21.73
C THR A 101 -12.52 14.56 21.86
N PRO A 102 -13.68 15.19 21.55
CA PRO A 102 -13.86 16.60 21.84
C PRO A 102 -13.93 16.80 23.35
N SER A 103 -12.97 17.52 23.93
CA SER A 103 -13.02 17.95 25.32
C SER A 103 -14.07 19.05 25.48
N TYR A 104 -15.34 18.68 25.67
CA TYR A 104 -16.34 19.64 26.15
C TYR A 104 -16.10 19.89 27.64
N ARG A 105 -15.35 20.96 27.94
CA ARG A 105 -15.34 21.57 29.27
C ARG A 105 -16.67 22.30 29.43
N MET A 106 -17.65 21.69 30.10
CA MET A 106 -18.80 22.42 30.62
C MET A 106 -18.26 23.46 31.61
N ARG A 107 -18.43 24.75 31.30
CA ARG A 107 -18.33 25.79 32.31
C ARG A 107 -19.53 25.59 33.25
N GLN A 108 -19.26 25.21 34.50
CA GLN A 108 -20.22 25.45 35.57
C GLN A 108 -20.47 26.97 35.61
N LEU A 109 -21.72 27.35 35.42
CA LEU A 109 -22.22 28.67 35.76
C LEU A 109 -22.61 28.59 37.24
N ASP A 110 -21.86 29.27 38.08
CA ASP A 110 -22.32 29.70 39.40
C ASP A 110 -23.16 30.98 39.25
#